data_AF-A0A6M3YBB3-F1
#
_entry.id   AF-A0A6M3YBB3-F1
#
_cell.length_a   1.000
_cell.length_b   1.000
_cell.length_c   1.000
_cell.angle_alpha   90.00
_cell.angle_beta   90.00
_cell.angle_gamma   90.00
#
_symmetry.space_group_name_H-M   'P 1'
#
loop_
_entity.id
_entity.type
_entity.pdbx_description
1 polymer ?
#
loop_
_entity_poly.entity_id
_entity_poly.type
_entity_poly.pdbx_seq_one_letter_code
_entity_poly.pdbx_strand_id
1 'polypeptide(L)'
;ELIGDPSFALPFWNYDAPGGMKMPAMYADEKSSLYDELRNRNHLPPTLVDLDFGGVDPTIGDEAQIRSNLSIMYRQMVSNSRTPSLFFGNAYLAGDEPSPGGGLVENIPHGPVHIWCGDNNEPNFENMGNFYSAARDPIFYA
;
A
#
# COMPACT_ATOMS: atom_id res chain seq x y z
N GLU A 1 17.47 14.22 -17.71
CA GLU A 1 16.88 13.19 -16.83
C GLU A 1 17.78 11.96 -16.82
N LEU A 2 17.73 11.11 -15.79
CA LEU A 2 18.76 10.09 -15.52
C LEU A 2 19.03 9.11 -16.68
N ILE A 3 17.99 8.75 -17.44
CA ILE A 3 18.08 7.79 -18.55
C ILE A 3 17.87 8.42 -19.94
N GLY A 4 17.64 9.73 -20.00
CA GLY A 4 17.43 10.46 -21.27
C GLY A 4 16.15 10.09 -22.04
N ASP A 5 15.20 9.37 -21.43
CA ASP A 5 13.94 8.98 -22.04
C ASP A 5 12.76 9.83 -21.53
N PRO A 6 12.22 10.75 -22.35
CA PRO A 6 11.10 11.61 -21.97
C PRO A 6 9.74 10.90 -21.95
N SER A 7 9.66 9.65 -22.41
CA SER A 7 8.42 8.85 -22.43
C SER A 7 8.29 7.92 -21.23
N PHE A 8 9.29 7.90 -20.35
CA PHE A 8 9.29 7.06 -19.16
C PHE A 8 8.05 7.33 -18.29
N ALA A 9 7.44 6.24 -17.80
CA ALA A 9 6.31 6.26 -16.88
C ALA A 9 6.55 5.26 -15.76
N LEU A 10 6.19 5.64 -14.53
CA LEU A 10 6.21 4.73 -13.40
C LEU A 10 5.13 3.66 -13.56
N PRO A 11 5.41 2.41 -13.15
CA PRO A 11 4.35 1.42 -12.98
C PRO A 11 3.44 1.85 -11.81
N PHE A 12 2.25 1.25 -11.75
CA PHE A 12 1.44 1.28 -10.55
C PHE A 12 1.15 -0.15 -10.07
N TRP A 13 1.10 -0.36 -8.76
CA TRP A 13 0.70 -1.63 -8.18
C TRP A 13 -0.83 -1.74 -8.18
N ASN A 14 -1.34 -2.54 -9.11
CA ASN A 14 -2.77 -2.75 -9.36
C ASN A 14 -3.45 -3.68 -8.32
N TYR A 15 -3.34 -3.36 -7.02
CA TYR A 15 -3.90 -4.17 -5.94
C TYR A 15 -5.44 -4.15 -5.84
N ASP A 16 -6.12 -3.32 -6.65
CA ASP A 16 -7.58 -3.30 -6.78
C ASP A 16 -8.12 -4.30 -7.81
N ALA A 17 -7.25 -4.91 -8.62
CA ALA A 17 -7.60 -5.98 -9.55
C ALA A 17 -7.03 -7.35 -9.10
N PRO A 18 -7.77 -8.46 -9.23
CA PRO A 18 -7.31 -9.77 -8.76
C PRO A 18 -5.94 -10.20 -9.28
N GLY A 19 -5.62 -9.88 -10.54
CA GLY A 19 -4.33 -10.20 -11.15
C GLY A 19 -3.15 -9.39 -10.60
N GLY A 20 -3.40 -8.26 -9.93
CA GLY A 20 -2.39 -7.39 -9.34
C GLY A 20 -2.40 -7.37 -7.81
N MET A 21 -3.23 -8.18 -7.14
CA MET A 21 -3.27 -8.26 -5.67
C MET A 21 -2.04 -8.92 -5.04
N LYS A 22 -1.13 -9.49 -5.83
CA LYS A 22 0.17 -9.97 -5.34
C LYS A 22 1.19 -8.87 -5.54
N MET A 23 2.19 -8.80 -4.67
CA MET A 23 3.36 -7.95 -4.92
C MET A 23 3.92 -8.23 -6.33
N PRO A 24 4.12 -7.21 -7.19
CA PRO A 24 4.57 -7.46 -8.54
C PRO A 24 5.97 -8.12 -8.53
N ALA A 25 6.16 -9.14 -9.37
CA ALA A 25 7.36 -9.98 -9.34
C ALA A 25 8.69 -9.19 -9.48
N MET A 26 8.67 -8.06 -10.21
CA MET A 26 9.83 -7.19 -10.37
C MET A 26 10.35 -6.56 -9.07
N TYR A 27 9.48 -6.43 -8.05
CA TYR A 27 9.88 -5.97 -6.73
C TYR A 27 10.36 -7.15 -5.86
N ALA A 28 9.78 -8.33 -6.00
CA ALA A 28 10.13 -9.50 -5.17
C ALA A 28 11.41 -10.25 -5.59
N ASP A 29 11.97 -9.97 -6.77
CA ASP A 29 13.22 -10.59 -7.24
C ASP A 29 14.45 -9.94 -6.58
N GLU A 30 15.17 -10.70 -5.74
CA GLU A 30 16.38 -10.25 -5.02
C GLU A 30 17.50 -9.71 -5.93
N LYS A 31 17.46 -10.01 -7.24
CA LYS A 31 18.43 -9.49 -8.23
C LYS A 31 17.99 -8.18 -8.88
N SER A 32 16.76 -7.75 -8.66
CA SER A 32 16.20 -6.52 -9.20
C SER A 32 16.74 -5.29 -8.46
N SER A 33 16.98 -4.20 -9.19
CA SER A 33 17.25 -2.90 -8.56
C SER A 33 16.04 -2.31 -7.83
N LEU A 34 14.87 -2.95 -7.93
CA LEU A 34 13.63 -2.58 -7.25
C LEU A 34 13.37 -3.40 -5.99
N TYR A 35 14.27 -4.33 -5.67
CA TYR A 35 14.18 -5.15 -4.48
C TYR A 35 14.51 -4.34 -3.23
N ASP A 36 13.83 -4.68 -2.15
CA ASP A 36 14.15 -4.23 -0.79
C ASP A 36 14.13 -5.46 0.11
N GLU A 37 15.16 -5.58 0.95
CA GLU A 37 15.30 -6.67 1.92
C GLU A 37 14.37 -6.51 3.13
N LEU A 38 14.03 -5.27 3.48
CA LEU A 38 13.19 -4.92 4.63
C LEU A 38 11.70 -4.93 4.26
N ARG A 39 11.23 -6.13 3.88
CA ARG A 39 9.83 -6.44 3.61
C ARG A 39 9.40 -7.67 4.39
N ASN A 40 8.12 -7.74 4.74
CA ASN A 40 7.56 -8.92 5.38
C ASN A 40 7.72 -10.16 4.47
N ARG A 41 8.55 -11.11 4.91
CA ARG A 41 8.89 -12.32 4.13
C ARG A 41 7.69 -13.24 3.88
N ASN A 42 6.67 -13.21 4.75
CA ASN A 42 5.44 -13.99 4.57
C ASN A 42 4.51 -13.39 3.50
N HIS A 43 4.75 -12.13 3.13
CA HIS A 43 3.92 -11.36 2.21
C HIS A 43 4.53 -11.22 0.81
N LEU A 44 5.67 -11.87 0.55
CA LEU A 44 6.16 -12.02 -0.81
C LEU A 44 5.22 -12.93 -1.63
N PRO A 45 5.24 -12.85 -2.98
CA PRO A 45 4.44 -13.74 -3.81
C PRO A 45 4.67 -15.21 -3.45
N PRO A 46 3.61 -16.05 -3.41
CA PRO A 46 2.31 -15.83 -4.04
C PRO A 46 1.23 -15.18 -3.16
N THR A 47 1.58 -14.67 -1.97
CA THR A 47 0.61 -14.11 -1.01
C THR A 47 -0.13 -12.90 -1.58
N LEU A 48 -1.45 -12.86 -1.37
CA LEU A 48 -2.29 -11.72 -1.74
C LEU A 48 -2.22 -10.64 -0.66
N VAL A 49 -2.17 -9.39 -1.09
CA VAL A 49 -2.30 -8.23 -0.20
C VAL A 49 -3.63 -8.28 0.53
N ASP A 50 -3.61 -7.92 1.81
CA ASP A 50 -4.82 -7.73 2.59
C ASP A 50 -5.10 -6.23 2.74
N LEU A 51 -6.15 -5.75 2.06
CA LEU A 51 -6.50 -4.32 2.08
C LEU A 51 -7.15 -3.89 3.42
N ASP A 52 -7.41 -4.81 4.35
CA ASP A 52 -7.88 -4.53 5.71
C ASP A 52 -6.87 -4.99 6.77
N PHE A 53 -5.60 -5.18 6.37
CA PHE A 53 -4.58 -5.77 7.22
C PHE A 53 -4.42 -5.04 8.55
N GLY A 54 -4.70 -5.76 9.64
CA GLY A 54 -4.60 -5.28 11.02
C GLY A 54 -3.34 -5.74 11.77
N GLY A 55 -2.31 -6.21 11.06
CA GLY A 55 -1.09 -6.75 11.66
C GLY A 55 -1.12 -8.25 11.96
N VAL A 56 -2.19 -8.95 11.57
CA VAL A 56 -2.34 -10.40 11.72
C VAL A 56 -2.82 -11.00 10.42
N ASP A 57 -2.10 -12.00 9.93
CA ASP A 57 -2.41 -12.65 8.66
C ASP A 57 -3.77 -13.36 8.75
N PRO A 58 -4.64 -13.18 7.75
CA PRO A 58 -5.96 -13.79 7.79
C PRO A 58 -5.86 -15.30 7.54
N THR A 59 -6.72 -16.07 8.19
CA THR A 59 -6.79 -17.53 8.02
C THR A 59 -7.75 -17.96 6.91
N ILE A 60 -8.02 -17.07 5.96
CA ILE A 60 -8.96 -17.26 4.85
C ILE A 60 -8.22 -17.65 3.57
N GLY A 61 -8.91 -18.30 2.63
CA GLY A 61 -8.35 -18.63 1.31
C GLY A 61 -8.39 -17.46 0.32
N ASP A 62 -7.61 -17.57 -0.76
CA ASP A 62 -7.44 -16.54 -1.80
C ASP A 62 -8.75 -15.97 -2.35
N GLU A 63 -9.75 -16.80 -2.65
CA GLU A 63 -11.05 -16.33 -3.16
C GLU A 63 -11.81 -15.46 -2.15
N ALA A 64 -11.64 -15.72 -0.86
CA ALA A 64 -12.21 -14.88 0.18
C ALA A 64 -11.44 -13.57 0.31
N GLN A 65 -10.11 -13.61 0.23
CA GLN A 65 -9.28 -12.40 0.26
C GLN A 65 -9.57 -11.47 -0.93
N ILE A 66 -9.67 -12.02 -2.15
CA ILE A 66 -10.03 -11.25 -3.34
C ILE A 66 -11.40 -10.57 -3.18
N ARG A 67 -12.41 -11.31 -2.70
CA ARG A 67 -13.75 -10.73 -2.44
C ARG A 67 -13.71 -9.65 -1.36
N SER A 68 -12.91 -9.83 -0.31
CA SER A 68 -12.69 -8.84 0.73
C SER A 68 -12.11 -7.56 0.13
N ASN A 69 -10.98 -7.68 -0.57
CA ASN A 69 -10.29 -6.55 -1.21
C ASN A 69 -11.19 -5.78 -2.18
N LEU A 70 -11.93 -6.46 -3.05
CA LEU A 70 -12.87 -5.81 -3.98
C LEU A 70 -14.01 -5.08 -3.24
N SER A 71 -14.52 -5.68 -2.15
CA SER A 71 -15.54 -5.05 -1.32
C SER A 71 -15.00 -3.81 -0.60
N ILE A 72 -13.75 -3.86 -0.13
CA ILE A 72 -13.04 -2.72 0.47
C ILE A 72 -12.89 -1.61 -0.57
N MET A 73 -12.36 -1.91 -1.77
CA MET A 73 -12.21 -0.91 -2.82
C MET A 73 -13.54 -0.22 -3.16
N TYR A 74 -14.63 -0.98 -3.31
CA TYR A 74 -15.96 -0.39 -3.52
C TYR A 74 -16.42 0.46 -2.32
N ARG A 75 -16.24 -0.03 -1.09
CA ARG A 75 -16.60 0.68 0.13
C ARG A 75 -15.86 2.02 0.24
N GLN A 76 -14.56 2.01 0.01
CA GLN A 76 -13.69 3.17 0.16
C GLN A 76 -13.90 4.18 -0.97
N MET A 77 -13.99 3.74 -2.23
CA MET A 77 -14.10 4.64 -3.39
C MET A 77 -15.53 5.14 -3.65
N VAL A 78 -16.56 4.37 -3.27
CA VAL A 78 -17.96 4.68 -3.62
C VAL A 78 -18.81 4.96 -2.39
N SER A 79 -18.90 3.98 -1.48
CA SER A 79 -19.89 4.06 -0.39
C SER A 79 -19.54 5.11 0.65
N ASN A 80 -18.25 5.22 0.99
CA ASN A 80 -17.77 6.09 2.07
C ASN A 80 -17.26 7.44 1.54
N SER A 81 -16.61 7.49 0.37
CA SER A 81 -16.03 8.73 -0.19
C SER A 81 -17.02 9.57 -1.00
N ARG A 82 -18.17 9.90 -0.41
CA ARG A 82 -19.26 10.61 -1.13
C ARG A 82 -19.03 12.11 -1.31
N THR A 83 -18.05 12.67 -0.61
CA THR A 83 -17.69 14.09 -0.68
C THR A 83 -16.17 14.22 -0.76
N PRO A 84 -15.66 15.37 -1.27
CA PRO A 84 -14.23 15.64 -1.28
C PRO A 84 -13.59 15.50 0.11
N SER A 85 -14.23 16.00 1.17
CA SER A 85 -13.69 15.89 2.54
C SER A 85 -13.60 14.45 3.05
N LEU A 86 -14.52 13.57 2.64
CA LEU A 86 -14.46 12.16 2.99
C LEU A 86 -13.34 11.45 2.24
N PHE A 87 -13.10 11.82 0.98
CA PHE A 87 -12.03 11.22 0.16
C PHE A 87 -10.64 11.75 0.53
N PHE A 88 -10.46 13.06 0.59
CA PHE A 88 -9.18 13.74 0.79
C PHE A 88 -8.81 14.00 2.25
N GLY A 89 -9.79 14.00 3.16
CA GLY A 89 -9.58 14.37 4.56
C GLY A 89 -9.94 15.83 4.86
N ASN A 90 -9.60 16.26 6.07
CA ASN A 90 -9.88 17.60 6.57
C ASN A 90 -8.90 18.63 6.00
N ALA A 91 -9.35 19.88 5.89
CA ALA A 91 -8.48 20.98 5.50
C ALA A 91 -7.33 21.14 6.51
N TYR A 92 -6.12 21.42 6.01
CA TYR A 92 -4.94 21.74 6.80
C TYR A 92 -4.41 23.10 6.38
N LEU A 93 -4.49 24.08 7.27
CA LEU A 93 -4.14 25.47 7.01
C LEU A 93 -2.93 25.91 7.85
N ALA A 94 -2.32 27.01 7.44
CA ALA A 94 -1.21 27.60 8.18
C ALA A 94 -1.66 28.00 9.60
N GLY A 95 -1.00 27.43 10.61
CA GLY A 95 -1.31 27.64 12.03
C GLY A 95 -2.16 26.53 12.66
N ASP A 96 -2.62 25.53 11.89
CA ASP A 96 -3.32 24.37 12.43
C ASP A 96 -2.35 23.41 13.14
N GLU A 97 -2.86 22.74 14.17
CA GLU A 97 -2.19 21.62 14.81
C GLU A 97 -2.08 20.42 13.86
N PRO A 98 -1.04 19.56 14.00
CA PRO A 98 -0.86 18.41 13.14
C PRO A 98 -2.03 17.42 13.24
N SER A 99 -2.15 16.57 12.21
CA SER A 99 -3.17 15.50 12.12
C SER A 99 -4.61 16.03 12.14
N PRO A 100 -5.00 16.94 11.21
CA PRO A 100 -6.36 17.46 11.14
C PRO A 100 -7.41 16.38 10.83
N GLY A 101 -6.98 15.24 10.27
CA GLY A 101 -7.81 14.08 9.99
C GLY A 101 -7.67 13.67 8.53
N GLY A 102 -7.14 12.46 8.31
CA GLY A 102 -6.91 11.92 6.98
C GLY A 102 -8.17 11.50 6.23
N GLY A 103 -8.02 11.31 4.93
CA GLY A 103 -9.08 10.80 4.06
C GLY A 103 -9.36 9.31 4.27
N LEU A 104 -10.47 8.83 3.73
CA LEU A 104 -10.82 7.41 3.83
C LEU A 104 -9.84 6.50 3.11
N VAL A 105 -9.34 6.92 1.95
CA VAL A 105 -8.36 6.16 1.14
C VAL A 105 -6.99 6.13 1.81
N GLU A 106 -6.59 7.24 2.46
CA GLU A 106 -5.36 7.33 3.27
C GLU A 106 -5.39 6.32 4.43
N ASN A 107 -6.54 6.13 5.05
CA ASN A 107 -6.69 5.13 6.11
C ASN A 107 -6.72 3.71 5.51
N ILE A 108 -7.64 3.43 4.59
CA ILE A 108 -7.82 2.13 3.94
C ILE A 108 -8.11 2.37 2.45
N PRO A 109 -7.35 1.79 1.50
CA PRO A 109 -6.37 0.71 1.69
C PRO A 109 -4.93 1.16 1.98
N HIS A 110 -4.60 2.45 1.90
CA HIS A 110 -3.20 2.92 1.94
C HIS A 110 -2.46 2.45 3.21
N GLY A 111 -3.00 2.71 4.41
CA GLY A 111 -2.40 2.27 5.67
C GLY A 111 -2.13 0.76 5.73
N PRO A 112 -3.14 -0.10 5.47
CA PRO A 112 -2.97 -1.54 5.37
C PRO A 112 -1.87 -1.99 4.43
N VAL A 113 -1.77 -1.43 3.22
CA VAL A 113 -0.73 -1.81 2.24
C VAL A 113 0.68 -1.49 2.79
N HIS A 114 0.85 -0.35 3.46
CA HIS A 114 2.10 0.01 4.12
C HIS A 114 2.52 -1.02 5.18
N ILE A 115 1.61 -1.32 6.13
CA ILE A 115 1.90 -2.24 7.22
C ILE A 115 2.04 -3.69 6.73
N TRP A 116 1.31 -4.07 5.69
CA TRP A 116 1.43 -5.38 5.06
C TRP A 116 2.80 -5.54 4.38
N CYS A 117 3.34 -4.50 3.75
CA CYS A 117 4.65 -4.59 3.09
C CYS A 117 5.83 -4.55 4.07
N GLY A 118 5.77 -3.71 5.10
CA GLY A 118 6.90 -3.48 6.02
C GLY A 118 7.35 -4.73 6.77
N ASP A 119 8.65 -4.88 7.03
CA ASP A 119 9.18 -6.02 7.79
C ASP A 119 8.80 -5.90 9.26
N ASN A 120 7.97 -6.83 9.73
CA ASN A 120 7.51 -6.88 11.12
C ASN A 120 8.59 -7.35 12.11
N ASN A 121 9.78 -7.71 11.64
CA ASN A 121 10.94 -8.00 12.49
C ASN A 121 11.79 -6.76 12.75
N GLU A 122 11.60 -5.68 11.98
CA GLU A 122 12.31 -4.43 12.19
C GLU A 122 11.65 -3.59 13.30
N PRO A 123 12.43 -2.81 14.07
CA PRO A 123 11.94 -2.14 15.28
C PRO A 123 10.76 -1.19 15.07
N ASN A 124 10.62 -0.61 13.88
CA ASN A 124 9.58 0.33 13.52
C ASN A 124 8.82 -0.08 12.25
N PHE A 125 8.86 -1.36 11.86
CA PHE A 125 8.26 -1.89 10.63
C PHE A 125 8.90 -1.37 9.32
N GLU A 126 10.22 -1.14 9.34
CA GLU A 126 10.96 -0.69 8.18
C GLU A 126 10.84 -1.69 7.00
N ASN A 127 10.85 -1.25 5.74
CA ASN A 127 10.75 0.15 5.31
C ASN A 127 9.29 0.61 5.20
N MET A 128 8.46 -0.10 4.44
CA MET A 128 7.10 0.34 4.09
C MET A 128 6.17 0.61 5.28
N GLY A 129 6.37 -0.04 6.43
CA GLY A 129 5.48 0.10 7.58
C GLY A 129 5.65 1.41 8.37
N ASN A 130 6.60 2.27 7.99
CA ASN A 130 6.78 3.57 8.65
C ASN A 130 7.02 4.72 7.68
N PHE A 131 6.41 5.88 7.94
CA PHE A 131 6.53 7.06 7.07
C PHE A 131 7.97 7.55 6.90
N TYR A 132 8.83 7.40 7.90
CA TYR A 132 10.20 7.91 7.82
C TYR A 132 11.10 7.07 6.90
N SER A 133 10.73 5.81 6.64
CA SER A 133 11.53 4.83 5.92
C SER A 133 10.85 4.26 4.67
N ALA A 134 9.53 4.38 4.53
CA ALA A 134 8.76 3.76 3.44
C ALA A 134 9.34 4.03 2.05
N ALA A 135 9.71 5.27 1.78
CA ALA A 135 10.24 5.71 0.49
C ALA A 135 11.66 5.19 0.15
N ARG A 136 12.30 4.45 1.07
CA ARG A 136 13.54 3.71 0.80
C ARG A 136 13.27 2.44 -0.01
N ASP A 137 12.06 1.90 0.12
CA ASP A 137 11.58 0.78 -0.68
C ASP A 137 11.07 1.30 -2.05
N PRO A 138 11.61 0.83 -3.18
CA PRO A 138 11.13 1.23 -4.51
C PRO A 138 9.64 0.96 -4.76
N ILE A 139 9.01 0.01 -4.06
CA ILE A 139 7.57 -0.28 -4.22
C ILE A 139 6.69 0.84 -3.66
N PHE A 140 7.21 1.71 -2.80
CA PHE A 140 6.47 2.88 -2.28
C PHE A 140 5.92 3.78 -3.40
N TYR A 141 6.63 3.85 -4.53
CA TYR A 141 6.28 4.72 -5.65
C TYR A 141 5.34 4.04 -6.67
N ALA A 142 4.92 2.79 -6.42
CA ALA A 142 4.04 2.01 -7.27
C ALA A 142 2.60 2.00 -6.74
#